data_AF-A0A8C5AN87-F1
#
_entry.id   AF-A0A8C5AN87-F1
#
_cell.length_a   1.000
_cell.length_b   1.000
_cell.length_c   1.000
_cell.angle_alpha   90.00
_cell.angle_beta   90.00
_cell.angle_gamma   90.00
#
_symmetry.space_group_name_H-M   'P 1'
#
loop_
_entity.id
_entity.type
_entity.pdbx_description
1 polymer ?
#
loop_
_entity_poly.entity_id
_entity_poly.type
_entity_poly.pdbx_seq_one_letter_code
_entity_poly.pdbx_strand_id
1 'polypeptide(L)'
;MYARPAHFYARILEAPLHFARIPDKAAISHAGRLQREKKTKELKGESDSTSKAKPWVDQDLQDDTEIPSPNQGDDEEDDPGSELDLPHVPYAPPRYAVDSMLERSRDFYTLLNQRRSVRFISPEPVPREVIDNVIRTAGTAPSGAHTEPWTFVVVSDPDTKHAIRTIVEEEEEVNYRQRMGNKWVKDLAKIRTTWVKEYLDVAPYLLLIFKQTYGIGTGGKRKTHYYNEISVSISCGMLLAALQNVGLVTVTSTPLNCGPRLRVILQRPTNEKLLMLLPIGYPSDDATVPDLKRKPLDDIMVHI
;
A
#
# COMPACT_ATOMS: atom_id res chain seq x y z
N MET A 1 -29.19 -46.43 -35.69
CA MET A 1 -30.59 -46.92 -35.80
C MET A 1 -31.22 -46.81 -34.41
N TYR A 2 -32.40 -46.17 -34.30
CA TYR A 2 -33.42 -46.21 -33.22
C TYR A 2 -32.98 -46.09 -31.73
N ALA A 3 -33.75 -45.50 -30.81
CA ALA A 3 -34.85 -44.52 -30.88
C ALA A 3 -35.16 -43.97 -29.47
N ARG A 4 -35.91 -42.86 -29.39
CA ARG A 4 -36.57 -42.38 -28.15
C ARG A 4 -37.81 -43.23 -27.80
N PRO A 5 -38.38 -43.06 -26.60
CA PRO A 5 -39.62 -42.27 -26.44
C PRO A 5 -39.44 -41.14 -25.39
N ALA A 6 -40.01 -39.93 -25.42
CA ALA A 6 -41.26 -39.37 -25.98
C ALA A 6 -42.51 -39.95 -25.27
N HIS A 7 -43.17 -39.23 -24.34
CA HIS A 7 -44.24 -38.23 -24.54
C HIS A 7 -44.88 -37.92 -23.14
N PHE A 8 -45.74 -36.92 -22.82
CA PHE A 8 -46.67 -36.06 -23.57
C PHE A 8 -47.15 -34.85 -22.70
N TYR A 9 -47.35 -33.65 -23.28
CA TYR A 9 -48.37 -32.58 -22.95
C TYR A 9 -48.44 -32.03 -21.48
N ALA A 10 -49.07 -30.91 -21.10
CA ALA A 10 -49.42 -29.58 -21.65
C ALA A 10 -49.81 -28.69 -20.41
N ARG A 11 -50.19 -27.40 -20.42
CA ARG A 11 -50.55 -26.38 -21.44
C ARG A 11 -50.31 -24.97 -20.83
N ILE A 12 -50.45 -23.91 -21.64
CA ILE A 12 -50.40 -22.47 -21.23
C ILE A 12 -51.75 -22.01 -20.64
N LEU A 13 -51.73 -21.10 -19.65
CA LEU A 13 -52.72 -20.01 -19.45
C LEU A 13 -52.06 -18.81 -18.72
N GLU A 14 -52.70 -17.64 -18.77
CA GLU A 14 -52.04 -16.31 -18.70
C GLU A 14 -52.32 -15.46 -17.43
N ALA A 15 -51.52 -14.39 -17.29
CA ALA A 15 -51.83 -13.09 -16.67
C ALA A 15 -51.89 -12.94 -15.12
N PRO A 16 -51.75 -11.71 -14.55
CA PRO A 16 -51.18 -10.47 -15.10
C PRO A 16 -50.06 -9.82 -14.25
N LEU A 17 -49.30 -8.90 -14.86
CA LEU A 17 -48.36 -7.98 -14.19
C LEU A 17 -49.11 -6.81 -13.52
N HIS A 18 -48.89 -6.58 -12.22
CA HIS A 18 -49.35 -5.36 -11.55
C HIS A 18 -48.24 -4.28 -11.52
N PHE A 19 -48.42 -3.21 -12.28
CA PHE A 19 -47.67 -1.97 -12.12
C PHE A 19 -48.10 -1.23 -10.85
N ALA A 20 -47.17 -1.02 -9.92
CA ALA A 20 -47.35 -0.08 -8.82
C ALA A 20 -46.99 1.34 -9.27
N ARG A 21 -47.94 2.28 -9.19
CA ARG A 21 -47.72 3.69 -9.52
C ARG A 21 -46.92 4.40 -8.41
N ILE A 22 -45.99 5.25 -8.83
CA ILE A 22 -45.31 6.25 -7.98
C ILE A 22 -46.31 7.37 -7.65
N PRO A 23 -46.48 7.79 -6.38
CA PRO A 23 -47.21 8.99 -6.04
C PRO A 23 -46.32 10.25 -6.03
N ASP A 24 -46.91 11.38 -6.40
CA ASP A 24 -46.23 12.66 -6.65
C ASP A 24 -45.63 13.35 -5.42
N LYS A 25 -44.60 14.18 -5.67
CA LYS A 25 -44.01 15.08 -4.67
C LYS A 25 -44.74 16.42 -4.62
N ALA A 26 -45.74 16.57 -3.75
CA ALA A 26 -46.20 17.89 -3.31
C ALA A 26 -46.85 17.88 -1.92
N ALA A 27 -46.41 18.82 -1.07
CA ALA A 27 -47.12 19.37 0.10
C ALA A 27 -47.68 18.43 1.20
N ILE A 28 -46.87 18.16 2.24
CA ILE A 28 -47.35 18.26 3.64
C ILE A 28 -46.35 19.11 4.44
N SER A 29 -46.85 19.98 5.31
CA SER A 29 -46.15 21.11 5.90
C SER A 29 -45.92 20.99 7.42
N HIS A 30 -44.95 21.77 7.92
CA HIS A 30 -45.02 22.44 9.22
C HIS A 30 -45.27 21.64 10.54
N ALA A 31 -44.61 20.49 10.77
CA ALA A 31 -44.70 19.79 12.07
C ALA A 31 -43.38 19.24 12.68
N GLY A 32 -42.19 19.54 12.12
CA GLY A 32 -40.95 18.86 12.49
C GLY A 32 -39.90 19.61 13.34
N ARG A 33 -40.05 20.93 13.58
CA ARG A 33 -38.90 21.78 13.98
C ARG A 33 -38.73 22.02 15.50
N LEU A 34 -39.70 21.64 16.35
CA LEU A 34 -39.72 22.01 17.78
C LEU A 34 -39.29 20.93 18.78
N GLN A 35 -38.91 19.73 18.34
CA GLN A 35 -38.37 18.68 19.23
C GLN A 35 -36.84 18.57 19.23
N ARG A 36 -36.12 19.32 18.38
CA ARG A 36 -34.65 19.20 18.25
C ARG A 36 -33.83 20.08 19.20
N GLU A 37 -34.44 21.06 19.87
CA GLU A 37 -33.73 22.04 20.72
C GLU A 37 -33.79 21.74 22.23
N LYS A 38 -34.62 20.77 22.67
CA LYS A 38 -34.72 20.39 24.09
C LYS A 38 -33.85 19.18 24.50
N LYS A 39 -33.13 18.54 23.58
CA LYS A 39 -32.25 17.39 23.88
C LYS A 39 -30.75 17.74 23.93
N THR A 40 -30.42 19.03 24.02
CA THR A 40 -29.05 19.56 23.91
C THR A 40 -28.53 20.20 25.21
N LYS A 41 -29.17 19.92 26.36
CA LYS A 41 -28.77 20.50 27.67
C LYS A 41 -28.58 19.53 28.83
N GLU A 42 -28.85 18.23 28.65
CA GLU A 42 -28.58 17.20 29.66
C GLU A 42 -27.72 16.09 29.04
N LEU A 43 -26.41 16.34 28.99
CA LEU A 43 -25.32 15.37 28.82
C LEU A 43 -23.98 16.07 29.07
N LYS A 44 -23.86 16.78 30.20
CA LYS A 44 -22.57 17.11 30.82
C LYS A 44 -22.21 15.99 31.81
N GLY A 45 -21.79 14.86 31.25
CA GLY A 45 -21.12 13.77 31.96
C GLY A 45 -19.72 13.60 31.36
N GLU A 46 -18.75 13.22 32.18
CA GLU A 46 -17.34 13.19 31.83
C GLU A 46 -17.05 12.38 30.54
N SER A 47 -16.34 13.01 29.60
CA SER A 47 -15.68 12.30 28.51
C SER A 47 -14.18 12.35 28.73
N ASP A 48 -13.68 11.33 29.43
CA ASP A 48 -12.27 10.97 29.38
C ASP A 48 -11.91 10.66 27.92
N SER A 49 -11.31 11.65 27.25
CA SER A 49 -10.95 11.62 25.84
C SER A 49 -9.49 11.19 25.66
N THR A 50 -9.08 10.15 26.39
CA THR A 50 -7.98 9.30 25.94
C THR A 50 -8.36 8.67 24.58
N SER A 51 -7.94 9.34 23.51
CA SER A 51 -7.98 8.83 22.14
C SER A 51 -7.23 7.49 22.10
N LYS A 52 -7.96 6.38 22.23
CA LYS A 52 -7.38 5.05 22.19
C LYS A 52 -6.79 4.83 20.79
N ALA A 53 -5.47 4.92 20.71
CA ALA A 53 -4.72 4.69 19.48
C ALA A 53 -5.20 3.39 18.81
N LYS A 54 -5.54 3.48 17.53
CA LYS A 54 -5.99 2.32 16.76
C LYS A 54 -4.82 1.32 16.68
N PRO A 55 -5.02 0.02 17.02
CA PRO A 55 -3.95 -0.98 17.03
C PRO A 55 -3.07 -1.05 15.78
N TRP A 56 -3.64 -0.68 14.62
CA TRP A 56 -3.04 -0.77 13.29
C TRP A 56 -2.47 0.56 12.75
N VAL A 57 -2.47 1.63 13.55
CA VAL A 57 -1.76 2.86 13.18
C VAL A 57 -0.34 2.76 13.71
N ASP A 58 0.63 2.68 12.80
CA ASP A 58 2.03 2.80 13.18
C ASP A 58 2.29 4.23 13.68
N GLN A 59 2.80 4.35 14.90
CA GLN A 59 3.20 5.65 15.44
C GLN A 59 4.45 6.17 14.72
N ASP A 60 5.31 5.26 14.22
CA ASP A 60 6.47 5.62 13.43
C ASP A 60 6.09 6.30 12.12
N LEU A 61 4.96 5.92 11.50
CA LEU A 61 4.52 6.46 10.20
C LEU A 61 3.75 7.77 10.29
N GLN A 62 3.34 8.22 11.49
CA GLN A 62 2.62 9.49 11.67
C GLN A 62 3.37 10.61 10.96
N ASP A 63 2.63 11.37 10.14
CA ASP A 63 3.22 12.37 9.27
C ASP A 63 3.27 13.71 9.99
N ASP A 64 4.46 14.02 10.50
CA ASP A 64 4.75 15.28 11.20
C ASP A 64 4.63 16.50 10.26
N THR A 65 4.44 16.28 8.94
CA THR A 65 4.18 17.36 7.97
C THR A 65 2.73 17.87 7.97
N GLU A 66 1.77 17.14 8.56
CA GLU A 66 0.38 17.61 8.74
C GLU A 66 0.14 18.33 10.08
N ILE A 67 1.14 18.40 10.97
CA ILE A 67 1.06 19.24 12.18
C ILE A 67 1.55 20.66 11.81
N PRO A 68 0.67 21.68 11.76
CA PRO A 68 1.14 23.05 11.68
C PRO A 68 1.76 23.41 13.04
N SER A 69 3.09 23.29 13.14
CA SER A 69 3.84 23.84 14.28
C SER A 69 3.58 25.34 14.37
N PRO A 70 2.86 25.84 15.38
CA PRO A 70 2.69 27.27 15.55
C PRO A 70 4.01 27.82 16.08
N ASN A 71 4.66 28.69 15.31
CA ASN A 71 5.97 29.32 15.59
C ASN A 71 7.21 28.41 15.53
N GLN A 72 7.61 28.00 14.32
CA GLN A 72 9.03 28.06 13.93
C GLN A 72 9.12 28.85 12.61
N GLY A 73 9.89 29.94 12.62
CA GLY A 73 9.91 30.94 11.55
C GLY A 73 10.89 30.57 10.44
N ASP A 74 10.55 29.54 9.66
CA ASP A 74 11.37 29.01 8.56
C ASP A 74 10.84 29.44 7.17
N ASP A 75 10.02 30.50 7.10
CA ASP A 75 9.47 31.09 5.85
C ASP A 75 10.50 31.97 5.09
N GLU A 76 11.80 31.68 5.21
CA GLU A 76 12.82 32.24 4.29
C GLU A 76 13.07 31.28 3.14
N GLU A 77 12.18 31.40 2.14
CA GLU A 77 12.21 30.72 0.84
C GLU A 77 13.66 30.56 0.35
N ASP A 78 14.03 29.34 -0.03
CA ASP A 78 15.22 29.14 -0.85
C ASP A 78 14.99 29.82 -2.19
N ASP A 79 15.75 30.89 -2.46
CA ASP A 79 15.75 31.63 -3.72
C ASP A 79 15.82 30.63 -4.89
N PRO A 80 14.69 30.40 -5.60
CA PRO A 80 14.61 29.33 -6.58
C PRO A 80 15.13 29.80 -7.95
N GLY A 81 15.97 30.83 -7.99
CA GLY A 81 16.52 31.51 -9.17
C GLY A 81 17.31 30.65 -10.18
N SER A 82 17.30 29.33 -10.03
CA SER A 82 17.72 28.36 -11.07
C SER A 82 16.70 27.25 -11.38
N GLU A 83 15.70 26.99 -10.52
CA GLU A 83 14.62 26.02 -10.78
C GLU A 83 13.37 26.69 -11.41
N LEU A 84 13.21 28.02 -11.34
CA LEU A 84 12.05 28.73 -11.91
C LEU A 84 11.97 28.74 -13.45
N ASP A 85 13.12 28.77 -14.15
CA ASP A 85 13.22 28.88 -15.61
C ASP A 85 13.54 27.53 -16.29
N LEU A 86 12.95 26.43 -15.80
CA LEU A 86 13.13 25.11 -16.41
C LEU A 86 12.45 25.05 -17.81
N PRO A 87 13.19 24.71 -18.89
CA PRO A 87 12.63 24.70 -20.23
C PRO A 87 11.65 23.54 -20.43
N HIS A 88 10.41 23.85 -20.82
CA HIS A 88 9.43 22.84 -21.21
C HIS A 88 9.78 22.23 -22.57
N VAL A 89 9.93 20.90 -22.62
CA VAL A 89 10.28 20.14 -23.84
C VAL A 89 9.08 19.37 -24.41
N PRO A 90 9.00 19.14 -25.73
CA PRO A 90 7.92 18.35 -26.33
C PRO A 90 7.91 16.89 -25.85
N TYR A 91 6.77 16.42 -25.37
CA TYR A 91 6.55 15.02 -24.98
C TYR A 91 5.97 14.20 -26.15
N ALA A 92 6.69 13.16 -26.57
CA ALA A 92 6.33 12.33 -27.73
C ALA A 92 6.47 10.82 -27.43
N PRO A 93 5.55 10.22 -26.64
CA PRO A 93 5.57 8.79 -26.33
C PRO A 93 5.16 7.94 -27.55
N PRO A 94 5.55 6.65 -27.60
CA PRO A 94 5.08 5.73 -28.63
C PRO A 94 3.55 5.54 -28.55
N ARG A 95 2.86 5.75 -29.67
CA ARG A 95 1.43 5.47 -29.82
C ARG A 95 1.23 4.12 -30.52
N TYR A 96 0.55 3.21 -29.84
CA TYR A 96 0.23 1.88 -30.36
C TYR A 96 -1.10 1.87 -31.15
N ALA A 97 -1.27 0.88 -32.02
CA ALA A 97 -2.58 0.56 -32.60
C ALA A 97 -3.52 -0.02 -31.53
N VAL A 98 -4.83 0.11 -31.72
CA VAL A 98 -5.84 -0.28 -30.72
C VAL A 98 -5.72 -1.77 -30.35
N ASP A 99 -5.54 -2.65 -31.33
CA ASP A 99 -5.40 -4.09 -31.07
C ASP A 99 -4.16 -4.40 -30.20
N SER A 100 -3.03 -3.75 -30.49
CA SER A 100 -1.82 -3.84 -29.66
C SER A 100 -2.00 -3.25 -28.26
N MET A 101 -2.85 -2.24 -28.08
CA MET A 101 -3.22 -1.73 -26.74
C MET A 101 -4.04 -2.77 -25.97
N LEU A 102 -4.99 -3.44 -26.63
CA LEU A 102 -5.83 -4.49 -26.04
C LEU A 102 -5.03 -5.74 -25.67
N GLU A 103 -4.10 -6.16 -26.52
CA GLU A 103 -3.17 -7.27 -26.26
C GLU A 103 -2.27 -6.96 -25.06
N ARG A 104 -1.48 -5.87 -25.14
CA ARG A 104 -0.50 -5.50 -24.10
C ARG A 104 -1.14 -5.27 -22.73
N SER A 105 -2.35 -4.73 -22.68
CA SER A 105 -3.07 -4.53 -21.41
C SER A 105 -3.56 -5.85 -20.79
N ARG A 106 -4.00 -6.82 -21.61
CA ARG A 106 -4.37 -8.18 -21.14
C ARG A 106 -3.15 -8.96 -20.65
N ASP A 107 -2.03 -8.88 -21.36
CA ASP A 107 -0.80 -9.58 -20.99
C ASP A 107 -0.22 -9.02 -19.69
N PHE A 108 -0.15 -7.70 -19.57
CA PHE A 108 0.34 -7.05 -18.35
C PHE A 108 -0.58 -7.30 -17.14
N TYR A 109 -1.90 -7.30 -17.34
CA TYR A 109 -2.85 -7.77 -16.33
C TYR A 109 -2.57 -9.23 -15.92
N THR A 110 -2.38 -10.12 -16.89
CA THR A 110 -2.12 -11.55 -16.64
C THR A 110 -0.85 -11.74 -15.83
N LEU A 111 0.24 -11.06 -16.20
CA LEU A 111 1.53 -11.05 -15.49
C LEU A 111 1.38 -10.56 -14.04
N LEU A 112 0.76 -9.40 -13.81
CA LEU A 112 0.59 -8.87 -12.45
C LEU A 112 -0.44 -9.66 -11.62
N ASN A 113 -1.39 -10.35 -12.27
CA ASN A 113 -2.33 -11.24 -11.59
C ASN A 113 -1.64 -12.52 -11.08
N GLN A 114 -0.58 -13.00 -11.74
CA GLN A 114 0.25 -14.10 -11.21
C GLN A 114 0.98 -13.71 -9.92
N ARG A 115 1.29 -12.43 -9.69
CA ARG A 115 1.99 -11.98 -8.48
C ARG A 115 1.24 -12.36 -7.21
N ARG A 116 1.90 -13.15 -6.36
CA ARG A 116 1.51 -13.44 -4.96
C ARG A 116 2.54 -12.84 -4.01
N SER A 117 2.18 -12.71 -2.72
CA SER A 117 3.14 -12.33 -1.68
C SER A 117 3.68 -13.60 -1.03
N VAL A 118 4.95 -13.91 -1.28
CA VAL A 118 5.61 -15.18 -0.93
C VAL A 118 6.45 -15.00 0.33
N ARG A 119 6.38 -15.97 1.25
CA ARG A 119 7.07 -15.94 2.57
C ARG A 119 8.13 -17.02 2.74
N PHE A 120 8.28 -17.90 1.75
CA PHE A 120 9.30 -18.94 1.68
C PHE A 120 10.17 -18.63 0.46
N ILE A 121 11.37 -18.13 0.70
CA ILE A 121 12.26 -17.57 -0.32
C ILE A 121 13.52 -18.44 -0.34
N SER A 122 14.02 -18.75 -1.54
CA SER A 122 15.25 -19.52 -1.74
C SER A 122 16.49 -18.66 -1.42
N PRO A 123 17.56 -19.24 -0.85
CA PRO A 123 18.85 -18.58 -0.68
C PRO A 123 19.65 -18.45 -2.00
N GLU A 124 19.12 -18.94 -3.12
CA GLU A 124 19.76 -18.86 -4.44
C GLU A 124 20.13 -17.41 -4.81
N PRO A 125 21.39 -17.14 -5.20
CA PRO A 125 21.83 -15.79 -5.53
C PRO A 125 21.07 -15.16 -6.70
N VAL A 126 20.63 -13.91 -6.51
CA VAL A 126 20.07 -13.07 -7.59
C VAL A 126 21.19 -12.16 -8.12
N PRO A 127 21.34 -11.96 -9.44
CA PRO A 127 22.32 -11.02 -9.98
C PRO A 127 22.06 -9.58 -9.50
N ARG A 128 23.07 -8.92 -8.94
CA ARG A 128 22.96 -7.55 -8.39
C ARG A 128 22.41 -6.54 -9.41
N GLU A 129 22.74 -6.70 -10.68
CA GLU A 129 22.23 -5.83 -11.77
C GLU A 129 20.70 -5.91 -11.91
N VAL A 130 20.08 -7.06 -11.63
CA VAL A 130 18.61 -7.20 -11.62
C VAL A 130 18.01 -6.35 -10.50
N ILE A 131 18.62 -6.36 -9.31
CA ILE A 131 18.22 -5.53 -8.16
C ILE A 131 18.37 -4.03 -8.48
N ASP A 132 19.52 -3.63 -9.04
CA ASP A 132 19.75 -2.25 -9.48
C ASP A 132 18.70 -1.81 -10.52
N ASN A 133 18.33 -2.68 -11.47
CA ASN A 133 17.35 -2.35 -12.53
C ASN A 133 15.90 -2.26 -12.04
N VAL A 134 15.46 -3.10 -11.10
CA VAL A 134 14.12 -2.95 -10.50
C VAL A 134 14.03 -1.71 -9.60
N ILE A 135 15.12 -1.32 -8.94
CA ILE A 135 15.19 -0.07 -8.16
C ILE A 135 15.21 1.16 -9.09
N ARG A 136 15.97 1.14 -10.19
CA ARG A 136 15.89 2.19 -11.23
C ARG A 136 14.47 2.35 -11.76
N THR A 137 13.76 1.23 -11.98
CA THR A 137 12.35 1.24 -12.39
C THR A 137 11.46 1.90 -11.34
N ALA A 138 11.66 1.60 -10.06
CA ALA A 138 10.95 2.26 -8.96
C ALA A 138 11.20 3.77 -8.90
N GLY A 139 12.45 4.20 -9.14
CA GLY A 139 12.83 5.62 -9.20
C GLY A 139 12.17 6.42 -10.33
N THR A 140 11.57 5.77 -11.33
CA THR A 140 10.79 6.47 -12.39
C THR A 140 9.37 6.88 -11.95
N ALA A 141 9.02 6.69 -10.68
CA ALA A 141 7.71 7.07 -10.15
C ALA A 141 7.49 8.60 -10.15
N PRO A 142 6.23 9.06 -10.27
CA PRO A 142 5.89 10.44 -9.98
C PRO A 142 6.07 10.74 -8.49
N SER A 143 6.45 11.98 -8.18
CA SER A 143 6.54 12.49 -6.81
C SER A 143 6.01 13.93 -6.72
N GLY A 144 5.48 14.31 -5.56
CA GLY A 144 5.00 15.67 -5.30
C GLY A 144 6.12 16.68 -5.53
N ALA A 145 5.91 17.65 -6.44
CA ALA A 145 6.90 18.64 -6.85
C ALA A 145 8.27 18.08 -7.26
N HIS A 146 8.31 16.88 -7.87
CA HIS A 146 9.57 16.21 -8.30
C HIS A 146 10.57 16.00 -7.15
N THR A 147 10.10 15.79 -5.92
CA THR A 147 10.96 15.68 -4.73
C THR A 147 11.68 14.34 -4.57
N GLU A 148 11.29 13.31 -5.34
CA GLU A 148 11.88 11.95 -5.32
C GLU A 148 12.18 11.42 -3.90
N PRO A 149 11.19 11.42 -2.97
CA PRO A 149 11.45 11.38 -1.52
C PRO A 149 11.69 9.95 -0.99
N TRP A 150 12.47 9.14 -1.69
CA TRP A 150 12.70 7.72 -1.43
C TRP A 150 14.18 7.39 -1.21
N THR A 151 14.44 6.50 -0.26
CA THR A 151 15.75 5.84 -0.12
C THR A 151 15.57 4.32 -0.14
N PHE A 152 16.29 3.66 -1.05
CA PHE A 152 16.28 2.21 -1.26
C PHE A 152 17.51 1.57 -0.62
N VAL A 153 17.39 1.09 0.62
CA VAL A 153 18.50 0.46 1.34
C VAL A 153 18.55 -1.04 1.00
N VAL A 154 19.51 -1.41 0.17
CA VAL A 154 19.77 -2.80 -0.24
C VAL A 154 20.73 -3.46 0.77
N VAL A 155 20.29 -4.53 1.41
CA VAL A 155 21.07 -5.32 2.37
C VAL A 155 21.24 -6.74 1.85
N SER A 156 22.48 -7.19 1.68
CA SER A 156 22.84 -8.59 1.37
C SER A 156 23.83 -9.19 2.37
N ASP A 157 24.45 -8.35 3.21
CA ASP A 157 25.33 -8.76 4.29
C ASP A 157 24.59 -9.65 5.32
N PRO A 158 25.06 -10.89 5.59
CA PRO A 158 24.38 -11.83 6.48
C PRO A 158 24.20 -11.30 7.91
N ASP A 159 25.21 -10.66 8.48
CA ASP A 159 25.17 -10.17 9.87
C ASP A 159 24.16 -9.03 10.02
N THR A 160 24.13 -8.11 9.06
CA THR A 160 23.13 -7.03 9.01
C THR A 160 21.72 -7.58 8.79
N LYS A 161 21.53 -8.59 7.92
CA LYS A 161 20.23 -9.27 7.74
C LYS A 161 19.76 -9.92 9.04
N HIS A 162 20.66 -10.59 9.77
CA HIS A 162 20.34 -11.22 11.05
C HIS A 162 20.00 -10.19 12.14
N ALA A 163 20.73 -9.07 12.21
CA ALA A 163 20.39 -7.98 13.12
C ALA A 163 19.00 -7.37 12.82
N ILE A 164 18.64 -7.21 11.54
CA ILE A 164 17.30 -6.79 11.11
C ILE A 164 16.26 -7.83 11.55
N ARG A 165 16.53 -9.13 11.35
CA ARG A 165 15.64 -10.21 11.75
C ARG A 165 15.34 -10.18 13.25
N THR A 166 16.37 -10.11 14.10
CA THR A 166 16.22 -10.06 15.56
C THR A 166 15.32 -8.91 15.99
N ILE A 167 15.55 -7.69 15.47
CA ILE A 167 14.70 -6.52 15.76
C ILE A 167 13.24 -6.78 15.35
N VAL A 168 13.01 -7.32 14.15
CA VAL A 168 11.65 -7.54 13.63
C VAL A 168 10.92 -8.66 14.39
N GLU A 169 11.59 -9.76 14.73
CA GLU A 169 10.97 -10.87 15.48
C GLU A 169 10.62 -10.45 16.92
N GLU A 170 11.48 -9.68 17.60
CA GLU A 170 11.21 -9.12 18.93
C GLU A 170 9.97 -8.22 18.95
N GLU A 171 9.91 -7.21 18.07
CA GLU A 171 8.76 -6.30 18.01
C GLU A 171 7.49 -7.01 17.54
N GLU A 172 7.59 -7.95 16.59
CA GLU A 172 6.44 -8.74 16.14
C GLU A 172 5.91 -9.67 17.23
N GLU A 173 6.74 -10.22 18.11
CA GLU A 173 6.25 -10.98 19.25
C GLU A 173 5.41 -10.09 20.19
N VAL A 174 5.87 -8.88 20.49
CA VAL A 174 5.11 -7.89 21.27
C VAL A 174 3.85 -7.44 20.52
N ASN A 175 3.91 -7.28 19.21
CA ASN A 175 2.76 -6.92 18.37
C ASN A 175 1.67 -8.01 18.46
N TYR A 176 2.02 -9.27 18.24
CA TYR A 176 1.08 -10.41 18.28
C TYR A 176 0.51 -10.64 19.68
N ARG A 177 1.32 -10.50 20.73
CA ARG A 177 0.88 -10.75 22.12
C ARG A 177 0.08 -9.60 22.72
N GLN A 178 0.34 -8.36 22.33
CA GLN A 178 -0.16 -7.17 23.03
C GLN A 178 -0.74 -6.10 22.10
N ARG A 179 0.04 -5.60 21.13
CA ARG A 179 -0.30 -4.35 20.42
C ARG A 179 -1.43 -4.51 19.37
N MET A 180 -1.44 -5.61 18.61
CA MET A 180 -2.40 -5.82 17.50
C MET A 180 -3.83 -6.10 17.98
N GLY A 181 -3.98 -6.71 19.15
CA GLY A 181 -5.27 -7.12 19.72
C GLY A 181 -5.99 -8.26 18.98
N ASN A 182 -6.97 -8.87 19.66
CA ASN A 182 -7.62 -10.11 19.23
C ASN A 182 -8.24 -10.07 17.82
N LYS A 183 -8.76 -8.91 17.38
CA LYS A 183 -9.38 -8.76 16.06
C LYS A 183 -8.35 -8.94 14.95
N TRP A 184 -7.25 -8.19 15.01
CA TRP A 184 -6.26 -8.19 13.94
C TRP A 184 -5.50 -9.53 13.89
N VAL A 185 -5.15 -10.10 15.05
CA VAL A 185 -4.57 -11.47 15.12
C VAL A 185 -5.50 -12.51 14.47
N LYS A 186 -6.81 -12.43 14.70
CA LYS A 186 -7.80 -13.31 14.03
C LYS A 186 -7.88 -13.07 12.52
N ASP A 187 -7.82 -11.82 12.07
CA ASP A 187 -7.84 -11.46 10.65
C ASP A 187 -6.58 -11.95 9.90
N LEU A 188 -5.44 -12.09 10.60
CA LEU A 188 -4.18 -12.65 10.10
C LEU A 188 -4.14 -14.19 10.05
N ALA A 189 -4.97 -14.90 10.83
CA ALA A 189 -4.93 -16.36 10.96
C ALA A 189 -5.02 -17.12 9.61
N LYS A 190 -5.80 -16.58 8.65
CA LYS A 190 -5.93 -17.13 7.28
C LYS A 190 -4.63 -17.06 6.44
N ILE A 191 -3.68 -16.23 6.86
CA ILE A 191 -2.37 -16.03 6.22
C ILE A 191 -1.29 -16.89 6.92
N ARG A 192 -1.59 -17.44 8.10
CA ARG A 192 -0.70 -18.27 8.93
C ARG A 192 0.65 -17.60 9.26
N THR A 193 0.66 -16.28 9.38
CA THR A 193 1.84 -15.53 9.81
C THR A 193 2.05 -15.61 11.32
N THR A 194 3.31 -15.72 11.72
CA THR A 194 3.80 -15.66 13.10
C THR A 194 4.76 -14.48 13.28
N TRP A 195 5.31 -14.30 14.49
CA TRP A 195 6.43 -13.37 14.70
C TRP A 195 7.74 -13.85 14.05
N VAL A 196 7.99 -15.17 13.97
CA VAL A 196 9.16 -15.74 13.27
C VAL A 196 9.17 -15.38 11.78
N LYS A 197 10.29 -14.80 11.29
CA LYS A 197 10.51 -14.26 9.94
C LYS A 197 11.79 -14.83 9.30
N GLU A 198 11.91 -16.14 9.20
CA GLU A 198 13.09 -16.84 8.65
C GLU A 198 13.57 -16.29 7.30
N TYR A 199 12.64 -15.86 6.43
CA TYR A 199 12.94 -15.23 5.15
C TYR A 199 13.82 -13.98 5.23
N LEU A 200 13.99 -13.35 6.40
CA LEU A 200 14.90 -12.23 6.61
C LEU A 200 16.37 -12.65 6.58
N ASP A 201 16.70 -13.85 7.05
CA ASP A 201 18.05 -14.41 6.92
C ASP A 201 18.24 -15.07 5.55
N VAL A 202 17.24 -15.83 5.09
CA VAL A 202 17.37 -16.70 3.90
C VAL A 202 17.40 -15.90 2.59
N ALA A 203 16.58 -14.85 2.43
CA ALA A 203 16.51 -14.12 1.17
C ALA A 203 17.89 -13.49 0.80
N PRO A 204 18.35 -13.59 -0.46
CA PRO A 204 19.65 -13.05 -0.88
C PRO A 204 19.73 -11.53 -0.71
N TYR A 205 18.59 -10.83 -0.82
CA TYR A 205 18.49 -9.39 -0.57
C TYR A 205 17.31 -9.06 0.34
N LEU A 206 17.52 -8.13 1.28
CA LEU A 206 16.46 -7.32 1.88
C LEU A 206 16.52 -5.92 1.27
N LEU A 207 15.37 -5.36 0.96
CA LEU A 207 15.22 -4.00 0.48
C LEU A 207 14.32 -3.23 1.46
N LEU A 208 14.93 -2.31 2.20
CA LEU A 208 14.24 -1.44 3.14
C LEU A 208 14.03 -0.08 2.48
N ILE A 209 12.76 0.30 2.35
CA ILE A 209 12.33 1.47 1.59
C ILE A 209 11.92 2.53 2.60
N PHE A 210 12.68 3.61 2.65
CA PHE A 210 12.45 4.74 3.55
C PHE A 210 11.77 5.88 2.79
N LYS A 211 10.76 6.50 3.42
CA LYS A 211 10.23 7.81 3.01
C LYS A 211 11.07 8.92 3.65
N GLN A 212 11.52 9.86 2.84
CA GLN A 212 12.17 11.09 3.30
C GLN A 212 11.06 12.11 3.62
N THR A 213 10.80 12.37 4.91
CA THR A 213 9.76 13.32 5.35
C THR A 213 10.10 14.77 5.03
N TYR A 214 11.37 15.05 4.76
CA TYR A 214 11.89 16.28 4.19
C TYR A 214 13.23 16.02 3.52
N GLY A 215 13.61 16.87 2.57
CA GLY A 215 14.92 16.90 1.95
C GLY A 215 15.85 17.91 2.61
N ILE A 216 17.12 17.89 2.21
CA ILE A 216 18.11 18.89 2.62
C ILE A 216 18.63 19.56 1.34
N GLY A 217 18.35 20.85 1.21
CA GLY A 217 18.76 21.68 0.09
C GLY A 217 20.19 22.21 0.21
N THR A 218 20.57 23.07 -0.73
CA THR A 218 21.87 23.78 -0.70
C THR A 218 22.03 24.58 0.58
N GLY A 219 23.21 24.50 1.21
CA GLY A 219 23.47 25.17 2.48
C GLY A 219 22.88 24.48 3.73
N GLY A 220 22.24 23.31 3.59
CA GLY A 220 21.73 22.54 4.73
C GLY A 220 20.31 22.90 5.17
N LYS A 221 19.63 23.79 4.45
CA LYS A 221 18.22 24.14 4.68
C LYS A 221 17.28 22.96 4.37
N ARG A 222 16.09 22.99 4.95
CA ARG A 222 15.06 21.93 4.81
C ARG A 222 14.21 22.15 3.55
N LYS A 223 14.17 21.18 2.62
CA LYS A 223 13.24 21.17 1.46
C LYS A 223 11.99 20.35 1.79
N THR A 224 10.80 20.89 1.52
CA THR A 224 9.52 20.21 1.81
C THR A 224 9.25 19.08 0.82
N HIS A 225 8.88 17.89 1.33
CA HIS A 225 8.51 16.73 0.51
C HIS A 225 7.00 16.48 0.57
N TYR A 226 6.28 17.15 -0.34
CA TYR A 226 4.82 17.06 -0.45
C TYR A 226 4.35 15.64 -0.79
N TYR A 227 3.37 15.12 -0.04
CA TYR A 227 2.79 13.79 -0.24
C TYR A 227 3.86 12.67 -0.31
N ASN A 228 4.88 12.76 0.54
CA ASN A 228 6.02 11.83 0.53
C ASN A 228 5.59 10.36 0.65
N GLU A 229 4.73 10.01 1.60
CA GLU A 229 4.25 8.63 1.78
C GLU A 229 3.52 8.08 0.55
N ILE A 230 2.69 8.90 -0.11
CA ILE A 230 1.97 8.52 -1.33
C ILE A 230 2.97 8.33 -2.48
N SER A 231 3.91 9.25 -2.65
CA SER A 231 4.95 9.21 -3.69
C SER A 231 5.80 7.93 -3.57
N VAL A 232 6.29 7.62 -2.37
CA VAL A 232 7.06 6.40 -2.11
C VAL A 232 6.19 5.14 -2.25
N SER A 233 4.91 5.18 -1.86
CA SER A 233 3.99 4.06 -2.05
C SER A 233 3.72 3.74 -3.54
N ILE A 234 3.65 4.75 -4.40
CA ILE A 234 3.55 4.58 -5.85
C ILE A 234 4.84 3.93 -6.39
N SER A 235 6.00 4.41 -5.94
CA SER A 235 7.31 3.84 -6.28
C SER A 235 7.42 2.36 -5.86
N CYS A 236 6.96 2.01 -4.66
CA CYS A 236 6.83 0.61 -4.22
C CYS A 236 5.90 -0.22 -5.12
N GLY A 237 4.81 0.37 -5.63
CA GLY A 237 3.93 -0.28 -6.60
C GLY A 237 4.64 -0.63 -7.91
N MET A 238 5.45 0.29 -8.43
CA MET A 238 6.27 0.09 -9.63
C MET A 238 7.38 -0.94 -9.39
N LEU A 239 8.03 -0.91 -8.22
CA LEU A 239 9.01 -1.91 -7.79
C LEU A 239 8.42 -3.33 -7.74
N LEU A 240 7.22 -3.50 -7.18
CA LEU A 240 6.54 -4.79 -7.10
C LEU A 240 6.15 -5.32 -8.50
N ALA A 241 5.83 -4.44 -9.44
CA ALA A 241 5.61 -4.81 -10.84
C ALA A 241 6.93 -5.20 -11.53
N ALA A 242 8.02 -4.47 -11.29
CA ALA A 242 9.33 -4.75 -11.84
C ALA A 242 9.89 -6.11 -11.35
N LEU A 243 9.75 -6.41 -10.05
CA LEU A 243 10.12 -7.71 -9.46
C LEU A 243 9.36 -8.87 -10.12
N GLN A 244 8.03 -8.75 -10.27
CA GLN A 244 7.21 -9.77 -10.94
C GLN A 244 7.64 -9.96 -12.41
N ASN A 245 7.98 -8.88 -13.11
CA ASN A 245 8.40 -8.92 -14.51
C ASN A 245 9.73 -9.67 -14.71
N VAL A 246 10.66 -9.60 -13.75
CA VAL A 246 11.95 -10.33 -13.81
C VAL A 246 11.92 -11.71 -13.14
N GLY A 247 10.74 -12.20 -12.76
CA GLY A 247 10.56 -13.54 -12.17
C GLY A 247 10.95 -13.67 -10.69
N LEU A 248 11.13 -12.54 -9.98
CA LEU A 248 11.45 -12.53 -8.55
C LEU A 248 10.19 -12.38 -7.69
N VAL A 249 10.24 -12.91 -6.47
CA VAL A 249 9.15 -12.85 -5.50
C VAL A 249 9.53 -12.06 -4.25
N THR A 250 8.51 -11.56 -3.56
CA THR A 250 8.66 -10.88 -2.27
C THR A 250 7.36 -10.93 -1.46
N VAL A 251 7.42 -10.48 -0.21
CA VAL A 251 6.26 -10.12 0.61
C VAL A 251 6.44 -8.69 1.10
N THR A 252 5.49 -7.81 0.77
CA THR A 252 5.41 -6.49 1.39
C THR A 252 5.17 -6.66 2.88
N SER A 253 6.14 -6.25 3.70
CA SER A 253 6.01 -6.20 5.15
C SER A 253 6.20 -4.78 5.68
N THR A 254 5.41 -4.43 6.69
CA THR A 254 5.42 -3.16 7.41
C THR A 254 5.71 -3.51 8.87
N PRO A 255 6.99 -3.62 9.26
CA PRO A 255 7.37 -4.11 10.59
C PRO A 255 7.07 -3.05 11.65
N LEU A 256 5.85 -3.09 12.18
CA LEU A 256 5.25 -2.11 13.09
C LEU A 256 6.13 -1.85 14.32
N ASN A 257 6.42 -0.58 14.62
CA ASN A 257 7.33 -0.11 15.70
C ASN A 257 8.83 -0.46 15.50
N CYS A 258 9.24 -1.03 14.37
CA CYS A 258 10.65 -1.33 14.11
C CYS A 258 11.42 -0.14 13.50
N GLY A 259 10.72 0.90 13.05
CA GLY A 259 11.27 1.99 12.23
C GLY A 259 12.51 2.64 12.85
N PRO A 260 12.45 3.16 14.09
CA PRO A 260 13.58 3.79 14.77
C PRO A 260 14.80 2.87 14.93
N ARG A 261 14.59 1.60 15.31
CA ARG A 261 15.69 0.63 15.52
C ARG A 261 16.37 0.29 14.19
N LEU A 262 15.58 0.01 13.14
CA LEU A 262 16.08 -0.31 11.80
C LEU A 262 16.78 0.90 11.15
N ARG A 263 16.25 2.12 11.34
CA ARG A 263 16.87 3.38 10.91
C ARG A 263 18.26 3.56 11.51
N VAL A 264 18.42 3.28 12.81
CA VAL A 264 19.70 3.40 13.52
C VAL A 264 20.73 2.38 13.04
N ILE A 265 20.39 1.09 12.96
CA ILE A 265 21.37 0.07 12.54
C ILE A 265 21.80 0.23 11.06
N LEU A 266 20.91 0.75 10.21
CA LEU A 266 21.20 1.07 8.81
C LEU A 266 21.79 2.48 8.61
N GLN A 267 22.15 3.18 9.69
CA GLN A 267 22.79 4.49 9.68
C GLN A 267 22.01 5.53 8.85
N ARG A 268 20.68 5.45 8.87
CA ARG A 268 19.80 6.35 8.10
C ARG A 268 19.52 7.63 8.87
N PRO A 269 19.51 8.80 8.19
CA PRO A 269 19.32 10.10 8.83
C PRO A 269 17.91 10.24 9.44
N THR A 270 17.73 11.22 10.32
CA THR A 270 16.48 11.43 11.08
C THR A 270 15.28 11.87 10.23
N ASN A 271 15.52 12.36 9.01
CA ASN A 271 14.47 12.67 8.02
C ASN A 271 13.92 11.43 7.30
N GLU A 272 14.52 10.25 7.48
CA GLU A 272 14.07 9.01 6.85
C GLU A 272 13.26 8.13 7.82
N LYS A 273 12.01 7.82 7.44
CA LYS A 273 11.13 6.89 8.15
C LYS A 273 10.93 5.62 7.30
N LEU A 274 11.07 4.44 7.90
CA LEU A 274 10.87 3.17 7.19
C LEU A 274 9.41 3.03 6.76
N LEU A 275 9.14 2.76 5.49
CA LEU A 275 7.80 2.54 4.96
C LEU A 275 7.52 1.05 4.67
N MET A 276 8.47 0.35 4.05
CA MET A 276 8.32 -1.08 3.71
C MET A 276 9.65 -1.83 3.83
N LEU A 277 9.57 -3.12 4.19
CA LEU A 277 10.66 -4.08 4.10
C LEU A 277 10.24 -5.20 3.14
N LEU A 278 11.02 -5.38 2.07
CA LEU A 278 10.84 -6.40 1.05
C LEU A 278 12.02 -7.41 1.09
N PRO A 279 11.81 -8.67 1.51
CA PRO A 279 12.77 -9.75 1.26
C PRO A 279 12.63 -10.20 -0.19
N ILE A 280 13.71 -10.29 -0.95
CA ILE A 280 13.70 -10.49 -2.40
C ILE A 280 14.57 -11.71 -2.75
N GLY A 281 14.02 -12.60 -3.58
CA GLY A 281 14.70 -13.77 -4.12
C GLY A 281 13.78 -14.59 -5.02
N TYR A 282 14.20 -15.82 -5.33
CA TYR A 282 13.33 -16.84 -5.92
C TYR A 282 12.41 -17.46 -4.85
N PRO A 283 11.24 -18.02 -5.20
CA PRO A 283 10.47 -18.82 -4.25
C PRO A 283 11.26 -20.08 -3.85
N SER A 284 11.04 -20.59 -2.64
CA SER A 284 11.45 -21.96 -2.28
C SER A 284 10.68 -23.01 -3.10
N ASP A 285 11.26 -24.19 -3.33
CA ASP A 285 10.59 -25.29 -4.05
C ASP A 285 9.26 -25.73 -3.40
N ASP A 286 9.17 -25.60 -2.08
CA ASP A 286 8.00 -25.92 -1.25
C ASP A 286 7.13 -24.68 -0.92
N ALA A 287 7.39 -23.53 -1.55
CA ALA A 287 6.76 -22.27 -1.20
C ALA A 287 5.23 -22.30 -1.39
N THR A 288 4.50 -22.24 -0.27
CA THR A 288 3.03 -22.15 -0.29
C THR A 288 2.53 -20.71 -0.17
N VAL A 289 1.32 -20.48 -0.71
CA VAL A 289 0.57 -19.23 -0.57
C VAL A 289 -0.88 -19.56 -0.16
N PRO A 290 -1.55 -18.74 0.66
CA PRO A 290 -2.95 -18.97 1.00
C PRO A 290 -3.81 -18.82 -0.27
N ASP A 291 -4.86 -19.63 -0.44
CA ASP A 291 -5.74 -19.57 -1.62
C ASP A 291 -6.76 -18.42 -1.53
N LEU A 292 -6.25 -17.19 -1.51
CA LEU A 292 -7.02 -15.96 -1.53
C LEU A 292 -7.38 -15.60 -2.97
N LYS A 293 -8.66 -15.29 -3.21
CA LYS A 293 -9.13 -14.74 -4.48
C LYS A 293 -9.11 -13.21 -4.43
N ARG A 294 -8.71 -12.56 -5.54
CA ARG A 294 -8.93 -11.12 -5.73
C ARG A 294 -10.42 -10.86 -5.98
N LYS A 295 -10.86 -9.63 -5.72
CA LYS A 295 -12.20 -9.15 -6.12
C LYS A 295 -12.37 -9.20 -7.65
N PRO A 296 -13.59 -9.42 -8.17
CA PRO A 296 -13.91 -9.21 -9.58
C PRO A 296 -13.79 -7.72 -9.95
N LEU A 297 -13.80 -7.40 -11.25
CA LEU A 297 -13.67 -6.03 -11.74
C LEU A 297 -14.82 -5.13 -11.27
N ASP A 298 -16.05 -5.64 -11.30
CA ASP A 298 -17.27 -4.90 -10.94
C ASP A 298 -17.32 -4.49 -9.44
N ASP A 299 -16.53 -5.16 -8.58
CA ASP A 299 -16.36 -4.86 -7.15
C ASP A 299 -15.32 -3.74 -6.88
N ILE A 300 -14.59 -3.29 -7.91
CA ILE A 300 -13.47 -2.34 -7.82
C ILE A 300 -13.52 -1.20 -8.85
N MET A 301 -14.41 -1.27 -9.84
CA MET A 301 -14.57 -0.26 -10.90
C MET A 301 -16.02 0.24 -10.93
N VAL A 302 -16.21 1.56 -10.89
CA VAL A 302 -17.52 2.21 -10.99
C VAL A 302 -17.52 3.12 -12.20
N HIS A 303 -18.49 2.92 -13.10
CA HIS A 303 -18.82 3.89 -14.15
C HIS A 303 -19.85 4.89 -13.61
N ILE A 304 -19.66 6.17 -13.93
CA ILE A 304 -20.51 7.31 -13.56
C ILE A 304 -20.90 8.02 -14.86
#